data_AF-A0A1J4TVD1-F1
#
_entry.id   AF-A0A1J4TVD1-F1
#
_cell.length_a   1.000
_cell.length_b   1.000
_cell.length_c   1.000
_cell.angle_alpha   90.00
_cell.angle_beta   90.00
_cell.angle_gamma   90.00
#
_symmetry.space_group_name_H-M   'P 1'
#
loop_
_entity.id
_entity.type
_entity.pdbx_description
1 polymer ?
#
loop_
_entity_poly.entity_id
_entity_poly.type
_entity_poly.pdbx_seq_one_letter_code
_entity_poly.pdbx_strand_id
1 'polypeptide(L)'
;MGIKKFIKSVTDYLGLDKLEEMGKKKSLKNILSKLKTRRVKILNSIKNREDESKCDELQEELDIVNLQLKKGKQILNKLQKQ
;
A
#
# COMPACT_ATOMS: atom_id res chain seq x y z
N MET A 1 -17.18 4.25 -37.15
CA MET A 1 -16.72 4.47 -35.77
C MET A 1 -15.20 4.65 -35.79
N GLY A 2 -14.65 5.70 -35.17
CA GLY A 2 -13.19 5.86 -35.13
C GLY A 2 -12.53 4.78 -34.28
N ILE A 3 -11.29 4.38 -34.62
CA ILE A 3 -10.53 3.32 -33.93
C ILE A 3 -10.51 3.52 -32.41
N LYS A 4 -10.39 4.77 -31.94
CA LYS A 4 -10.46 5.09 -30.50
C LYS A 4 -11.79 4.70 -29.84
N LYS A 5 -12.91 4.90 -30.53
CA LYS A 5 -14.25 4.52 -30.03
C LYS A 5 -14.44 3.00 -30.00
N PHE A 6 -13.86 2.30 -30.99
CA PHE A 6 -13.88 0.83 -31.04
C PHE A 6 -13.04 0.21 -29.92
N ILE A 7 -11.81 0.69 -29.72
CA ILE A 7 -10.96 0.24 -28.61
C ILE A 7 -11.69 0.46 -27.27
N LYS A 8 -12.24 1.66 -27.04
CA LYS A 8 -12.98 1.96 -25.83
C LYS A 8 -14.18 1.02 -25.63
N SER A 9 -15.00 0.77 -26.66
CA SER A 9 -16.14 -0.16 -26.51
C SER A 9 -15.72 -1.59 -26.21
N VAL A 10 -14.58 -2.04 -26.77
CA VAL A 10 -14.04 -3.38 -26.49
C VAL A 10 -13.49 -3.46 -25.06
N THR A 11 -12.77 -2.43 -24.60
CA THR A 11 -12.26 -2.33 -23.24
C THR A 11 -13.39 -2.30 -22.21
N ASP A 12 -14.46 -1.53 -22.48
CA ASP A 12 -15.67 -1.45 -21.66
C ASP A 12 -16.42 -2.79 -21.63
N TYR A 13 -16.62 -3.42 -22.80
CA TYR A 13 -17.31 -4.71 -22.93
C TYR A 13 -16.59 -5.85 -22.22
N LEU A 14 -15.26 -5.89 -22.33
CA LEU A 14 -14.42 -6.87 -21.65
C LEU A 14 -14.16 -6.52 -20.18
N GLY A 15 -14.62 -5.35 -19.70
CA GLY A 15 -14.44 -4.91 -18.33
C GLY A 15 -12.98 -4.72 -17.92
N LEU A 16 -12.09 -4.46 -18.87
CA LEU A 16 -10.64 -4.43 -18.64
C LEU A 16 -10.21 -3.24 -17.76
N ASP A 17 -11.00 -2.16 -17.70
CA ASP A 17 -10.77 -1.04 -16.77
C ASP A 17 -10.79 -1.49 -15.30
N LYS A 18 -11.62 -2.50 -14.97
CA LYS A 18 -11.70 -3.07 -13.63
C LYS A 18 -10.46 -3.90 -13.28
N LEU A 19 -9.77 -4.48 -14.26
CA LEU A 19 -8.53 -5.24 -14.04
C LEU A 19 -7.40 -4.33 -13.58
N GLU A 20 -7.30 -3.13 -14.15
CA GLU A 20 -6.26 -2.17 -13.77
C GLU A 20 -6.46 -1.69 -12.31
N GLU A 21 -7.70 -1.40 -11.92
CA GLU A 21 -8.06 -1.07 -10.54
C GLU A 21 -7.83 -2.23 -9.57
N MET A 22 -8.17 -3.46 -9.96
CA MET A 22 -7.90 -4.66 -9.16
C MET A 22 -6.40 -4.90 -8.99
N GLY A 23 -5.59 -4.66 -10.03
CA GLY A 23 -4.13 -4.71 -9.98
C GLY A 23 -3.57 -3.69 -8.99
N LYS A 24 -4.02 -2.43 -9.08
CA LYS A 24 -3.65 -1.34 -8.15
C LYS A 24 -4.01 -1.70 -6.69
N LYS A 25 -5.23 -2.21 -6.46
CA LYS A 25 -5.69 -2.68 -5.13
C LYS A 25 -4.80 -3.81 -4.59
N LYS A 26 -4.47 -4.80 -5.42
CA LYS A 26 -3.63 -5.96 -5.03
C LYS A 26 -2.21 -5.52 -4.68
N SER A 27 -1.60 -4.70 -5.52
CA SER A 27 -0.25 -4.15 -5.28
C SER A 27 -0.20 -3.33 -3.99
N LEU A 28 -1.20 -2.48 -3.75
CA LEU A 28 -1.29 -1.70 -2.51
C LEU A 28 -1.42 -2.57 -1.26
N LYS A 29 -2.24 -3.64 -1.31
CA LYS A 29 -2.36 -4.62 -0.22
C LYS A 29 -1.02 -5.32 0.08
N ASN A 30 -0.27 -5.68 -0.96
CA ASN A 30 1.06 -6.30 -0.81
C ASN A 30 2.09 -5.35 -0.19
N ILE A 31 2.05 -4.05 -0.52
CA ILE A 31 2.93 -3.06 0.10
C ILE A 31 2.57 -2.88 1.58
N LEU A 32 1.27 -2.78 1.88
CA LEU A 32 0.77 -2.66 3.26
C LEU A 32 1.12 -3.88 4.12
N SER A 33 1.11 -5.10 3.58
CA SER A 33 1.51 -6.29 4.33
C SER A 33 3.01 -6.26 4.66
N LYS A 34 3.86 -5.89 3.71
CA LYS A 34 5.31 -5.71 3.95
C LYS A 34 5.60 -4.66 5.01
N LEU A 35 4.91 -3.51 4.98
CA LEU A 35 5.04 -2.46 5.98
C LEU A 35 4.62 -2.93 7.37
N LYS A 36 3.54 -3.73 7.49
CA LYS A 36 3.16 -4.35 8.77
C LYS A 36 4.23 -5.30 9.29
N THR A 37 4.80 -6.15 8.43
CA THR A 37 5.90 -7.04 8.84
C THR A 37 7.11 -6.24 9.30
N ARG A 38 7.46 -5.16 8.59
CA ARG A 38 8.55 -4.26 8.99
C ARG A 38 8.26 -3.63 10.36
N ARG A 39 7.05 -3.15 10.60
CA ARG A 39 6.61 -2.62 11.90
C ARG A 39 6.85 -3.61 13.04
N VAL A 40 6.47 -4.88 12.85
CA VAL A 40 6.68 -5.92 13.87
C VAL A 40 8.17 -6.16 14.14
N LYS A 41 9.00 -6.18 13.10
CA LYS A 41 10.46 -6.33 13.25
C LYS A 41 11.08 -5.18 14.04
N ILE A 42 10.67 -3.94 13.77
CA ILE A 42 11.14 -2.75 14.49
C ILE A 42 10.74 -2.84 15.96
N LEU A 43 9.47 -3.15 16.26
CA LEU A 43 8.99 -3.31 17.65
C LEU A 43 9.75 -4.41 18.41
N ASN A 44 10.03 -5.53 17.78
CA ASN A 44 10.84 -6.59 18.40
C ASN A 44 12.29 -6.14 18.61
N SER A 45 12.83 -5.32 17.69
CA SER A 45 14.18 -4.77 17.81
C SER A 45 14.29 -3.75 18.95
N ILE A 46 13.24 -2.97 19.21
CA ILE A 46 13.17 -2.05 20.35
C ILE A 46 13.11 -2.84 21.67
N LYS A 47 12.25 -3.87 21.75
CA LYS A 47 12.09 -4.69 22.96
C LYS A 47 13.35 -5.45 23.38
N ASN A 48 14.21 -5.80 22.43
CA ASN A 48 15.38 -6.65 22.67
C ASN A 48 16.68 -5.84 22.85
N ARG A 49 16.63 -4.51 22.95
CA ARG A 49 17.84 -3.66 23.03
C ARG A 49 17.96 -2.94 24.37
N GLU A 50 19.21 -2.82 24.82
CA GLU A 50 19.63 -2.12 26.03
C GLU A 50 20.18 -0.70 25.75
N ASP A 51 20.30 -0.32 24.47
CA ASP A 51 21.09 0.82 24.00
C ASP A 51 20.16 1.97 23.53
N GLU A 52 20.08 3.07 24.30
CA GLU A 52 19.11 4.18 24.10
C GLU A 52 19.21 4.85 22.73
N SER A 53 20.42 5.09 22.22
CA SER A 53 20.63 5.79 20.94
C SER A 53 20.02 5.07 19.73
N LYS A 54 20.09 3.73 19.72
CA LYS A 54 19.48 2.91 18.66
C LYS A 54 17.96 2.79 18.83
N CYS A 55 17.42 3.09 20.00
CA CYS A 55 15.98 3.15 20.21
C CYS A 55 15.37 4.38 19.52
N ASP A 56 16.03 5.53 19.54
CA ASP A 56 15.53 6.75 18.89
C ASP A 56 15.42 6.57 17.36
N GLU A 57 16.46 6.04 16.71
CA GLU A 57 16.44 5.74 15.26
C GLU A 57 15.33 4.73 14.89
N LEU A 58 15.15 3.70 15.70
CA LEU A 58 14.10 2.70 15.49
C LEU A 58 12.71 3.27 15.73
N GLN A 59 12.57 4.23 16.65
CA GLN A 59 11.33 4.93 16.90
C GLN A 59 10.96 5.84 15.74
N GLU A 60 11.93 6.57 15.17
CA GLU A 60 11.74 7.36 13.94
C GLU A 60 11.33 6.45 12.77
N GLU A 61 12.00 5.31 12.59
CA GLU A 61 11.63 4.34 11.55
C GLU A 61 10.19 3.82 11.77
N LEU A 62 9.81 3.57 13.02
CA LEU A 62 8.46 3.13 13.40
C LEU A 62 7.41 4.18 13.03
N ASP A 63 7.67 5.45 13.29
CA ASP A 63 6.76 6.55 12.99
C ASP A 63 6.58 6.76 11.49
N ILE A 64 7.65 6.66 10.71
CA ILE A 64 7.59 6.68 9.25
C ILE A 64 6.72 5.52 8.74
N VAL A 65 6.96 4.30 9.24
CA VAL A 65 6.17 3.12 8.85
C VAL A 65 4.70 3.28 9.20
N ASN A 66 4.39 3.81 10.39
CA ASN A 66 3.01 4.08 10.81
C ASN A 66 2.33 5.13 9.93
N LEU A 67 3.03 6.21 9.59
CA LEU A 67 2.52 7.25 8.69
C LEU A 67 2.20 6.68 7.30
N GLN A 68 3.10 5.86 6.75
CA GLN A 68 2.89 5.23 5.44
C GLN A 68 1.76 4.20 5.47
N LEU A 69 1.61 3.45 6.56
CA LEU A 69 0.45 2.56 6.75
C LEU A 69 -0.88 3.33 6.79
N LYS A 70 -0.91 4.50 7.46
CA LYS A 70 -2.10 5.36 7.52
C LYS A 70 -2.45 5.89 6.13
N LYS A 71 -1.47 6.43 5.40
CA LYS A 71 -1.65 6.92 4.02
C LYS A 71 -2.12 5.80 3.08
N GLY A 72 -1.48 4.63 3.12
CA GLY A 72 -1.84 3.50 2.27
C GLY A 72 -3.26 2.96 2.55
N LYS A 73 -3.71 2.96 3.82
CA LYS A 73 -5.12 2.64 4.16
C LYS A 73 -6.10 3.65 3.57
N GLN A 74 -5.79 4.95 3.61
CA GLN A 74 -6.64 5.98 3.02
C GLN A 74 -6.77 5.81 1.50
N ILE A 75 -5.67 5.52 0.81
CA ILE A 75 -5.67 5.25 -0.64
C ILE A 75 -6.48 4.00 -0.95
N LEU A 76 -6.33 2.93 -0.16
CA LEU A 76 -7.09 1.69 -0.35
C LEU A 76 -8.60 1.93 -0.18
N ASN A 77 -9.00 2.72 0.82
CA ASN A 77 -10.41 3.07 1.03
C ASN A 77 -10.97 3.91 -0.12
N LYS A 78 -10.18 4.83 -0.69
CA LYS A 78 -10.59 5.60 -1.88
C LYS A 78 -10.81 4.68 -3.08
N LEU A 79 -9.89 3.75 -3.31
CA LEU A 79 -10.01 2.76 -4.39
C LEU A 79 -11.20 1.81 -4.19
N GLN A 80 -11.60 1.50 -2.95
CA GLN A 80 -12.75 0.65 -2.66
C GLN A 80 -14.11 1.35 -2.79
N LYS A 81 -14.14 2.69 -2.72
CA LYS A 81 -15.35 3.51 -2.86
C LYS A 81 -15.62 3.94 -4.32
N GLN A 82 -14.69 3.67 -5.23
CA GLN A 82 -14.89 3.70 -6.68
C GLN A 82 -15.44 2.35 -7.13
#